data_AF-A0A7C4KWL2-F1
#
_entry.id   AF-A0A7C4KWL2-F1
#
_cell.length_a   1.000
_cell.length_b   1.000
_cell.length_c   1.000
_cell.angle_alpha   90.00
_cell.angle_beta   90.00
_cell.angle_gamma   90.00
#
_symmetry.space_group_name_H-M   'P 1'
#
loop_
_entity.id
_entity.type
_entity.pdbx_description
1 polymer ?
#
loop_
_entity_poly.entity_id
_entity_poly.type
_entity_poly.pdbx_seq_one_letter_code
_entity_poly.pdbx_strand_id
1 'polypeptide(L)'
;KCCKVFKVPLSFIEVKLLLKRFGSYCIEASTGVFYLKRINGRCIFQFSNLCSIHPFKPIACKLWPFSIHEIPKYGEKNHAYFEYRGQVFYVYLNSYCEGIIPGKPSFRLVNKIIPELIDLTQKPYLLYNNWTKTFPRVFNFNIYFQNKLYSKM
;
A
#
# COMPACT_ATOMS: atom_id res chain seq x y z
N LYS A 1 1.80 4.66 -11.39
CA LYS A 1 3.19 4.14 -11.51
C LYS A 1 3.75 3.48 -10.24
N CYS A 2 3.06 3.49 -9.09
CA CYS A 2 3.60 2.99 -7.81
C CYS A 2 4.22 1.57 -7.88
N CYS A 3 3.49 0.60 -8.45
CA CYS A 3 3.94 -0.78 -8.61
C CYS A 3 5.09 -0.98 -9.61
N LYS A 4 5.37 0.00 -10.48
CA LYS A 4 6.45 -0.06 -11.47
C LYS A 4 7.76 0.51 -10.91
N VAL A 5 7.70 1.55 -10.07
CA VAL A 5 8.89 2.31 -9.66
C VAL A 5 9.34 1.96 -8.24
N PHE A 6 8.42 1.81 -7.29
CA PHE A 6 8.78 1.72 -5.87
C PHE A 6 8.77 0.28 -5.36
N LYS A 7 9.67 0.00 -4.41
CA LYS A 7 9.56 -1.16 -3.53
C LYS A 7 8.49 -0.88 -2.48
N VAL A 8 7.57 -1.82 -2.27
CA VAL A 8 6.47 -1.66 -1.32
C VAL A 8 6.90 -2.29 0.00
N PRO A 9 7.23 -1.51 1.04
CA PRO A 9 7.60 -2.06 2.33
C PRO A 9 6.38 -2.71 2.99
N LEU A 10 6.65 -3.75 3.77
CA LEU A 10 5.66 -4.52 4.52
C LEU A 10 5.99 -4.47 6.01
N SER A 11 4.97 -4.20 6.81
CA SER A 11 4.98 -4.46 8.25
C SER A 11 4.97 -5.96 8.54
N PHE A 12 5.38 -6.36 9.75
CA PHE A 12 5.33 -7.75 10.19
C PHE A 12 3.92 -8.37 10.11
N ILE A 13 2.87 -7.58 10.34
CA ILE A 13 1.48 -8.05 10.25
C ILE A 13 1.13 -8.36 8.79
N GLU A 14 1.49 -7.48 7.86
CA GLU A 14 1.27 -7.70 6.42
C GLU A 14 2.04 -8.90 5.91
N VAL A 15 3.29 -9.09 6.35
CA VAL A 15 4.08 -10.29 6.03
C VAL A 15 3.31 -11.55 6.44
N LYS A 16 2.87 -11.63 7.71
CA LYS A 16 2.11 -12.81 8.20
C LYS A 16 0.84 -13.07 7.38
N LEU A 17 0.08 -12.02 7.04
CA LEU A 17 -1.15 -12.14 6.25
C LEU A 17 -0.88 -12.60 4.82
N LEU A 18 0.11 -12.01 4.16
CA LEU A 18 0.47 -12.33 2.79
C LEU A 18 1.07 -13.73 2.69
N LEU A 19 1.93 -14.13 3.63
CA LEU A 19 2.44 -15.51 3.72
C LEU A 19 1.30 -16.53 3.85
N LYS A 20 0.33 -16.25 4.72
CA LYS A 20 -0.82 -17.15 4.92
C LYS A 20 -1.71 -17.25 3.68
N ARG A 21 -1.87 -16.15 2.92
CA ARG A 21 -2.83 -16.09 1.80
C ARG A 21 -2.22 -16.49 0.46
N PHE A 22 -0.98 -16.06 0.21
CA PHE A 22 -0.31 -16.20 -1.07
C PHE A 22 0.98 -17.03 -0.96
N GLY A 23 1.54 -17.25 0.23
CA GLY A 23 2.81 -17.96 0.39
C GLY A 23 4.04 -17.05 0.24
N SER A 24 5.22 -17.62 0.46
CA SER A 24 6.49 -16.88 0.50
C SER A 24 6.93 -16.29 -0.84
N TYR A 25 6.42 -16.80 -1.95
CA TYR A 25 6.85 -16.35 -3.29
C TYR A 25 6.55 -14.87 -3.56
N CYS A 26 5.64 -14.25 -2.80
CA CYS A 26 5.24 -12.86 -2.98
C CYS A 26 6.04 -11.84 -2.15
N ILE A 27 6.99 -12.28 -1.34
CA ILE A 27 7.78 -11.44 -0.42
C ILE A 27 9.26 -11.51 -0.77
N GLU A 28 9.95 -10.38 -0.68
CA GLU A 28 11.41 -10.29 -0.72
C GLU A 28 11.93 -9.64 0.57
N ALA A 29 13.04 -10.13 1.12
CA ALA A 29 13.70 -9.54 2.27
C ALA A 29 14.97 -8.81 1.81
N SER A 30 15.19 -7.59 2.29
CA SER A 30 16.38 -6.80 1.97
C SER A 30 16.71 -5.89 3.15
N THR A 31 17.96 -5.95 3.62
CA THR A 31 18.48 -5.11 4.72
C THR A 31 17.54 -5.03 5.93
N GLY A 32 17.06 -6.19 6.41
CA GLY A 32 16.17 -6.28 7.59
C GLY A 32 14.73 -5.81 7.37
N VAL A 33 14.35 -5.40 6.15
CA VAL A 33 13.00 -4.97 5.78
C VAL A 33 12.38 -5.95 4.80
N PHE A 34 11.08 -6.21 4.94
CA PHE A 34 10.31 -7.01 4.00
C PHE A 34 9.61 -6.12 2.98
N TYR A 35 9.56 -6.60 1.73
CA TYR A 35 8.89 -5.92 0.64
C TYR A 35 8.03 -6.90 -0.16
N LEU A 36 7.04 -6.37 -0.89
CA LEU A 36 6.44 -7.14 -1.98
C LEU A 36 7.49 -7.45 -3.05
N LYS A 37 7.59 -8.73 -3.42
CA LYS A 37 8.54 -9.19 -4.44
C LYS A 37 8.31 -8.48 -5.76
N ARG A 38 9.41 -8.22 -6.47
CA ARG A 38 9.38 -7.65 -7.82
C ARG A 38 9.94 -8.64 -8.86
N ILE A 39 9.28 -8.71 -10.02
CA ILE A 39 9.67 -9.53 -11.17
C ILE A 39 9.71 -8.63 -12.40
N ASN A 40 10.80 -8.64 -13.15
CA ASN A 40 11.00 -7.83 -14.36
C ASN A 40 10.66 -6.34 -14.15
N GLY A 41 11.10 -5.78 -13.02
CA GLY A 41 10.88 -4.37 -12.69
C GLY A 41 9.43 -4.00 -12.33
N ARG A 42 8.57 -4.97 -12.00
CA ARG A 42 7.19 -4.71 -11.57
C ARG A 42 6.86 -5.48 -10.29
N CYS A 43 5.91 -4.97 -9.51
CA CYS A 43 5.34 -5.72 -8.39
C CYS A 43 4.74 -7.04 -8.88
N ILE A 44 4.95 -8.12 -8.12
CA ILE A 44 4.45 -9.46 -8.46
C ILE A 44 2.92 -9.53 -8.65
N PHE A 45 2.18 -8.65 -7.97
CA PHE A 45 0.72 -8.56 -8.06
C PHE A 45 0.23 -7.57 -9.12
N GLN A 46 1.12 -7.07 -9.98
CA GLN A 46 0.73 -6.21 -11.08
C GLN A 46 0.46 -7.04 -12.34
N PHE A 47 -0.79 -7.05 -12.78
CA PHE A 47 -1.20 -7.65 -14.05
C PHE A 47 -1.60 -6.55 -15.02
N SER A 48 -0.86 -6.39 -16.12
CA SER A 48 -0.97 -5.22 -17.00
C SER A 48 -0.83 -3.90 -16.21
N ASN A 49 -1.87 -3.06 -16.16
CA ASN A 49 -1.92 -1.82 -15.38
C ASN A 49 -2.81 -1.92 -14.13
N LEU A 50 -3.26 -3.12 -13.76
CA LEU A 50 -4.13 -3.38 -12.60
C LEU A 50 -3.37 -4.09 -11.48
N CYS A 51 -3.84 -3.92 -10.25
CA CYS A 51 -3.33 -4.62 -9.07
C CYS A 51 -4.24 -5.81 -8.78
N SER A 52 -3.73 -7.03 -8.63
CA SER A 52 -4.59 -8.21 -8.41
C SER A 52 -4.98 -8.43 -6.94
N ILE A 53 -4.37 -7.72 -5.99
CA ILE A 53 -4.54 -7.96 -4.55
C ILE A 53 -5.41 -6.91 -3.84
N HIS A 54 -6.39 -6.30 -4.52
CA HIS A 54 -7.19 -5.18 -3.98
C HIS A 54 -7.63 -5.29 -2.51
N PRO A 55 -8.25 -6.40 -2.03
CA PRO A 55 -8.64 -6.52 -0.64
C PRO A 55 -7.46 -6.76 0.30
N PHE A 56 -6.28 -7.13 -0.20
CA PHE A 56 -5.07 -7.43 0.57
C PHE A 56 -3.93 -6.40 0.36
N LYS A 57 -4.24 -5.24 -0.22
CA LYS A 57 -3.23 -4.20 -0.48
C LYS A 57 -2.54 -3.76 0.81
N PRO A 58 -1.19 -3.76 0.85
CA PRO A 58 -0.46 -3.18 1.96
C PRO A 58 -0.86 -1.72 2.23
N ILE A 59 -0.70 -1.26 3.47
CA ILE A 59 -0.92 0.13 3.89
C ILE A 59 -0.14 1.09 3.00
N ALA A 60 1.12 0.80 2.70
CA ALA A 60 1.91 1.62 1.78
C ALA A 60 1.25 1.79 0.40
N CYS A 61 0.59 0.74 -0.13
CA CYS A 61 -0.16 0.82 -1.38
C CYS A 61 -1.49 1.58 -1.25
N LYS A 62 -2.14 1.53 -0.08
CA LYS A 62 -3.39 2.25 0.18
C LYS A 62 -3.17 3.74 0.40
N LEU A 63 -2.05 4.10 1.01
CA LEU A 63 -1.69 5.49 1.29
C LEU A 63 -1.15 6.22 0.06
N TRP A 64 -0.56 5.50 -0.91
CA TRP A 64 -0.02 6.13 -2.11
C TRP A 64 -1.03 7.08 -2.79
N PRO A 65 -0.68 8.35 -3.07
CA PRO A 65 0.67 8.95 -3.05
C PRO A 65 1.04 9.73 -1.78
N PHE A 66 0.27 9.59 -0.70
CA PHE A 66 0.47 10.32 0.55
C PHE A 66 1.54 9.68 1.44
N SER A 67 2.29 10.53 2.13
CA SER A 67 3.16 10.15 3.25
C SER A 67 2.76 10.94 4.48
N ILE A 68 2.42 10.25 5.57
CA ILE A 68 1.87 10.84 6.79
C ILE A 68 2.81 10.54 7.93
N HIS A 69 3.15 11.58 8.70
CA HIS A 69 4.10 11.48 9.81
C HIS A 69 3.60 12.30 11.01
N GLU A 70 3.94 11.86 12.22
CA GLU A 70 3.67 12.61 13.46
C GLU A 70 4.70 13.72 13.70
N ILE A 71 5.86 13.64 13.02
CA ILE A 71 6.92 14.65 13.03
C ILE A 71 7.21 15.12 11.61
N PRO A 72 7.63 16.38 11.40
CA PRO A 72 7.96 16.87 10.07
C PRO A 72 9.20 16.14 9.55
N LYS A 73 9.08 15.50 8.38
CA LYS A 73 10.19 14.73 7.78
C LYS A 73 10.84 15.41 6.58
N TYR A 74 10.14 16.31 5.93
CA TYR A 74 10.61 17.01 4.74
C TYR A 74 10.45 18.52 4.91
N GLY A 75 10.90 19.29 3.92
CA GLY A 75 10.71 20.75 3.89
C GLY A 75 9.25 21.18 3.93
N GLU A 76 9.01 22.49 4.03
CA GLU A 76 7.67 23.07 3.99
C GLU A 76 6.73 22.59 5.11
N LYS A 77 7.25 22.47 6.35
CA LYS A 77 6.48 21.95 7.51
C LYS A 77 5.11 22.64 7.70
N ASN A 78 5.03 23.93 7.41
CA ASN A 78 3.80 24.72 7.58
C ASN A 78 2.74 24.33 6.54
N HIS A 79 3.15 23.96 5.32
CA HIS A 79 2.25 23.49 4.27
C HIS A 79 1.84 22.03 4.47
N ALA A 80 2.64 21.24 5.18
CA ALA A 80 2.34 19.84 5.50
C ALA A 80 1.51 19.68 6.79
N TYR A 81 1.41 20.71 7.63
CA TYR A 81 0.71 20.67 8.91
C TYR A 81 -0.78 20.31 8.73
N PHE A 82 -1.24 19.34 9.50
CA PHE A 82 -2.63 18.92 9.53
C PHE A 82 -3.03 18.50 10.95
N GLU A 83 -3.98 19.23 11.53
CA GLU A 83 -4.52 18.88 12.85
C GLU A 83 -5.75 17.99 12.71
N TYR A 84 -5.75 16.86 13.41
CA TYR A 84 -6.86 15.92 13.41
C TYR A 84 -7.06 15.32 14.81
N ARG A 85 -8.27 15.50 15.36
CA ARG A 85 -8.64 14.98 16.69
C ARG A 85 -7.64 15.36 17.80
N GLY A 86 -7.17 16.60 17.80
CA GLY A 86 -6.23 17.13 18.78
C GLY A 86 -4.80 16.59 18.65
N GLN A 87 -4.48 15.91 17.54
CA GLN A 87 -3.12 15.47 17.21
C GLN A 87 -2.64 16.14 15.92
N VAL A 88 -1.34 16.39 15.84
CA VAL A 88 -0.71 17.02 14.69
C VAL A 88 -0.07 15.95 13.80
N PHE A 89 -0.36 16.05 12.51
CA PHE A 89 0.25 15.25 11.46
C PHE A 89 0.91 16.15 10.42
N TYR A 90 1.87 15.58 9.70
CA TYR A 90 2.53 16.17 8.56
C TYR A 90 2.23 15.31 7.34
N VAL A 91 1.41 15.84 6.43
CA VAL A 91 0.89 15.14 5.26
C VAL A 91 1.59 15.65 4.01
N TYR A 92 2.34 14.77 3.37
CA TYR A 92 3.11 15.05 2.16
C TYR A 92 2.58 14.28 0.97
N LEU A 93 2.79 14.83 -0.22
CA LEU A 93 2.47 14.19 -1.49
C LEU A 93 3.75 13.79 -2.22
N ASN A 94 3.78 12.57 -2.75
CA ASN A 94 4.88 12.10 -3.56
C ASN A 94 4.77 12.64 -5.00
N SER A 95 5.69 13.53 -5.38
CA SER A 95 5.71 14.23 -6.68
C SER A 95 5.81 13.32 -7.91
N TYR A 96 6.20 12.04 -7.76
CA TYR A 96 6.21 11.07 -8.86
C TYR A 96 4.81 10.58 -9.27
N CYS A 97 3.75 11.00 -8.55
CA CYS A 97 2.38 10.68 -8.94
C CYS A 97 1.84 11.71 -9.94
N GLU A 98 1.72 11.29 -11.20
CA GLU A 98 1.20 12.12 -12.31
C GLU A 98 -0.24 12.60 -12.11
N GLY A 99 -0.99 12.01 -11.18
CA GLY A 99 -2.35 12.42 -10.84
C GLY A 99 -2.42 13.60 -9.87
N ILE A 100 -1.29 14.14 -9.41
CA ILE A 100 -1.26 15.31 -8.53
C ILE A 100 -1.38 16.58 -9.36
N ILE A 101 -2.34 17.41 -9.00
CA ILE A 101 -2.54 18.75 -9.56
C ILE A 101 -2.15 19.76 -8.47
N PRO A 102 -1.09 20.57 -8.66
CA PRO A 102 -0.71 21.61 -7.71
C PRO A 102 -1.82 22.66 -7.54
N GLY A 103 -1.96 23.18 -6.32
CA GLY A 103 -2.93 24.24 -6.01
C GLY A 103 -3.63 24.02 -4.69
N LYS A 104 -4.77 24.71 -4.51
CA LYS A 104 -5.58 24.61 -3.30
C LYS A 104 -6.25 23.23 -3.22
N PRO A 105 -6.10 22.48 -2.12
CA PRO A 105 -6.73 21.18 -1.98
C PRO A 105 -8.25 21.31 -1.95
N SER A 106 -8.94 20.34 -2.54
CA SER A 106 -10.41 20.32 -2.54
C SER A 106 -10.96 20.12 -1.13
N PHE A 107 -12.18 20.62 -0.88
CA PHE A 107 -12.88 20.43 0.39
C PHE A 107 -12.97 18.95 0.79
N ARG A 108 -13.24 18.06 -0.19
CA ARG A 108 -13.30 16.61 0.03
C ARG A 108 -11.96 16.02 0.45
N LEU A 109 -10.86 16.48 -0.17
CA LEU A 109 -9.52 15.99 0.16
C LEU A 109 -9.19 16.30 1.62
N VAL A 110 -9.41 17.55 2.04
CA VAL A 110 -9.10 18.04 3.39
C VAL A 110 -10.02 17.41 4.44
N ASN A 111 -11.33 17.39 4.23
CA ASN A 111 -12.29 17.04 5.28
C ASN A 111 -12.69 15.56 5.33
N LYS A 112 -12.32 14.77 4.33
CA LYS A 112 -12.69 13.36 4.26
C LYS A 112 -11.49 12.46 4.01
N ILE A 113 -10.78 12.69 2.91
CA ILE A 113 -9.75 11.75 2.45
C ILE A 113 -8.53 11.77 3.37
N ILE A 114 -7.96 12.93 3.69
CA ILE A 114 -6.81 13.01 4.60
C ILE A 114 -7.14 12.41 5.99
N PRO A 115 -8.28 12.75 6.64
CA PRO A 115 -8.72 12.10 7.87
C PRO A 115 -8.79 10.57 7.78
N GLU A 116 -9.41 10.04 6.71
CA GLU A 116 -9.48 8.59 6.47
C GLU A 116 -8.07 7.98 6.37
N LEU A 117 -7.13 8.64 5.67
CA LEU A 117 -5.76 8.17 5.54
C LEU A 117 -5.00 8.19 6.88
N ILE A 118 -5.21 9.18 7.73
CA ILE A 118 -4.62 9.25 9.08
C ILE A 118 -5.18 8.12 9.96
N ASP A 119 -6.49 7.87 9.90
CA ASP A 119 -7.10 6.76 10.63
C ASP A 119 -6.50 5.40 10.18
N LEU A 120 -6.18 5.24 8.88
CA LEU A 120 -5.49 4.06 8.35
C LEU A 120 -4.07 3.88 8.92
N THR A 121 -3.31 4.97 9.14
CA THR A 121 -1.93 4.88 9.67
C THR A 121 -1.92 4.54 11.15
N GLN A 122 -2.89 5.04 11.92
CA GLN A 122 -2.95 4.79 13.37
C GLN A 122 -3.47 3.40 13.72
N LYS A 123 -4.41 2.86 12.94
CA LYS A 123 -5.10 1.60 13.27
C LYS A 123 -4.98 0.55 12.15
N PRO A 124 -3.76 0.22 11.68
CA PRO A 124 -3.59 -0.71 10.57
C PRO A 124 -4.14 -2.11 10.91
N TYR A 125 -4.05 -2.52 12.17
CA TYR A 125 -4.57 -3.81 12.66
C TYR A 125 -6.10 -3.96 12.54
N LEU A 126 -6.87 -2.87 12.64
CA LEU A 126 -8.33 -2.94 12.49
C LEU A 126 -8.73 -3.31 11.05
N LEU A 127 -7.97 -2.84 10.05
CA LEU A 127 -8.19 -3.25 8.66
C LEU A 127 -7.94 -4.75 8.49
N TYR A 128 -6.85 -5.25 9.07
CA TYR A 128 -6.46 -6.65 8.96
C TYR A 128 -7.44 -7.59 9.68
N ASN A 129 -7.96 -7.19 10.84
CA ASN A 129 -8.98 -7.96 11.56
C ASN A 129 -10.31 -8.01 10.82
N ASN A 130 -10.66 -6.96 10.07
CA ASN A 130 -11.84 -7.01 9.22
C ASN A 130 -11.64 -7.97 8.05
N TRP A 131 -10.44 -8.04 7.46
CA TRP A 131 -10.15 -8.98 6.37
C TRP A 131 -10.28 -10.45 6.76
N THR A 132 -9.80 -10.81 7.96
CA THR A 132 -9.88 -12.20 8.44
C THR A 132 -11.30 -12.63 8.74
N LYS A 133 -12.20 -11.68 9.03
CA LYS A 133 -13.63 -11.92 9.26
C LYS A 133 -14.44 -11.99 7.96
N THR A 134 -14.15 -11.12 6.99
CA THR A 134 -14.94 -11.01 5.75
C THR A 134 -14.51 -11.96 4.64
N PHE A 135 -13.26 -12.43 4.65
CA PHE A 135 -12.75 -13.39 3.67
C PHE A 135 -12.37 -14.72 4.36
N PRO A 136 -13.34 -15.62 4.59
CA PRO A 136 -13.03 -16.97 5.07
C PRO A 136 -12.08 -17.66 4.09
N ARG A 137 -11.33 -18.65 4.60
CA ARG A 137 -10.21 -19.39 3.96
C ARG A 137 -10.47 -19.98 2.55
N VAL A 138 -11.66 -19.81 1.99
CA VAL A 138 -12.16 -20.48 0.79
C VAL A 138 -12.33 -19.48 -0.36
N PHE A 139 -11.21 -18.98 -0.86
CA PHE A 139 -11.14 -18.61 -2.28
C PHE A 139 -9.86 -19.24 -2.81
N ASN A 140 -9.99 -20.50 -3.24
CA ASN A 140 -9.02 -21.17 -4.08
C ASN A 140 -8.93 -20.39 -5.39
N PHE A 141 -7.98 -19.46 -5.48
CA PHE A 141 -7.44 -19.05 -6.78
C PHE A 141 -6.42 -20.12 -7.21
N ASN A 142 -6.89 -21.36 -7.36
CA ASN A 142 -6.39 -22.18 -8.44
C ASN A 142 -7.08 -21.59 -9.68
N ILE A 143 -6.30 -21.26 -10.70
CA ILE A 143 -6.67 -20.87 -12.08
C ILE A 143 -5.76 -19.69 -12.53
N TYR A 144 -4.82 -20.02 -13.43
CA TYR A 144 -3.99 -19.16 -14.31
C TYR A 144 -2.51 -18.80 -14.00
N PHE A 145 -1.73 -19.59 -13.26
CA PHE A 145 -0.25 -19.42 -13.32
C PHE A 145 0.59 -20.68 -13.55
N GLN A 146 0.00 -21.87 -13.68
CA GLN A 146 0.79 -23.11 -13.80
C GLN A 146 0.94 -23.69 -15.22
N ASN A 147 0.23 -23.19 -16.24
CA ASN A 147 0.19 -23.87 -17.55
C ASN A 147 0.76 -23.10 -18.76
N LYS A 148 1.71 -22.15 -18.58
CA LYS A 148 2.35 -21.50 -19.75
C LYS A 148 3.87 -21.39 -19.72
N LEU A 149 4.55 -22.06 -18.78
CA LEU A 149 6.02 -22.11 -18.75
C LEU A 149 6.62 -23.51 -18.99
N TYR A 150 5.80 -24.54 -19.28
CA TYR A 150 6.28 -25.90 -19.57
C TYR A 150 5.68 -26.53 -20.84
N SER A 151 5.39 -25.74 -21.88
CA SER A 151 4.93 -26.29 -23.17
C SER A 151 5.67 -25.74 -24.40
N LYS A 152 6.83 -25.10 -24.20
CA LYS A 152 7.81 -24.85 -25.26
C LYS A 152 9.20 -24.82 -24.66
N MET A 153 9.80 -25.99 -24.51
CA MET A 153 11.23 -26.30 -24.73
C MET A 153 11.34 -27.82 -24.79
#